data_AF-A0A3D5JJH1-F1
#
_entry.id   AF-A0A3D5JJH1-F1
#
_cell.length_a   1.000
_cell.length_b   1.000
_cell.length_c   1.000
_cell.angle_alpha   90.00
_cell.angle_beta   90.00
_cell.angle_gamma   90.00
#
_symmetry.space_group_name_H-M   'P 1'
#
loop_
_entity.id
_entity.type
_entity.pdbx_description
1 polymer ?
#
loop_
_entity_poly.entity_id
_entity_poly.type
_entity_poly.pdbx_seq_one_letter_code
_entity_poly.pdbx_strand_id
1 'polypeptide(L)' 'AEQCGMVPLSKPAAPNIWQLQENGRGFPPNYLHESWRDYLYWDTELQAN' A
#
# COMPACT_ATOMS: atom_id res chain seq x y z
N ALA A 1 21.89 9.48 3.32
CA ALA A 1 20.53 9.06 3.72
C ALA A 1 20.64 8.52 5.13
N GLU A 2 19.94 9.14 6.08
CA GLU A 2 19.90 8.70 7.49
C GLU A 2 18.97 7.48 7.59
N GLN A 3 19.41 6.39 8.22
CA GLN A 3 18.59 5.19 8.40
C GLN A 3 17.69 5.37 9.63
N CYS A 4 16.39 5.09 9.48
CA CYS A 4 15.37 5.28 10.52
C CYS A 4 15.40 4.24 11.66
N GLY A 5 16.37 3.33 11.69
CA GLY A 5 16.56 2.35 12.77
C GLY A 5 15.44 1.31 12.93
N MET A 6 14.47 1.26 12.02
CA MET A 6 13.37 0.31 12.07
C MET A 6 13.77 -1.03 11.43
N VAL A 7 13.42 -2.14 12.08
CA VAL A 7 13.62 -3.50 11.56
C VAL A 7 12.24 -4.13 11.31
N PRO A 8 11.96 -4.64 10.09
CA PRO A 8 10.72 -5.35 9.84
C PRO A 8 10.57 -6.56 10.76
N LEU A 9 9.38 -6.72 11.36
CA LEU A 9 9.06 -7.89 12.19
C LEU A 9 9.09 -9.21 11.41
N SER A 10 8.87 -9.12 10.10
CA SER A 10 8.80 -10.25 9.17
C SER A 10 9.69 -9.99 7.97
N LYS A 11 10.29 -11.05 7.42
CA LYS A 11 11.05 -10.96 6.17
C LYS A 11 10.11 -10.55 5.02
N PRO A 12 10.50 -9.59 4.17
CA PRO A 12 9.72 -9.23 2.98
C PRO A 12 9.55 -10.44 2.05
N ALA A 13 8.32 -10.65 1.58
CA ALA A 13 7.96 -11.69 0.63
C ALA A 13 6.80 -11.24 -0.26
N ALA A 14 6.73 -11.77 -1.48
CA ALA A 14 5.58 -11.58 -2.34
C ALA A 14 4.37 -12.33 -1.75
N PRO A 15 3.20 -11.68 -1.58
CA PRO A 15 2.01 -12.35 -1.08
C PRO A 15 1.47 -13.32 -2.14
N ASN A 16 0.84 -14.40 -1.68
CA ASN A 16 0.03 -15.26 -2.54
C ASN A 16 -1.42 -14.73 -2.66
N ILE A 17 -2.20 -15.35 -3.54
CA ILE A 17 -3.60 -14.94 -3.82
C ILE A 17 -4.47 -14.97 -2.55
N TRP A 18 -4.32 -15.99 -1.71
CA TRP A 18 -5.09 -16.10 -0.48
C TRP A 18 -4.76 -14.99 0.52
N GLN A 19 -3.48 -14.65 0.66
CA GLN A 19 -3.04 -13.55 1.52
C GLN A 19 -3.59 -12.20 1.03
N LEU A 20 -3.62 -11.98 -0.29
CA LEU A 20 -4.23 -10.77 -0.86
C LEU A 20 -5.72 -10.67 -0.50
N GLN A 21 -6.46 -11.78 -0.65
CA GLN A 21 -7.88 -11.81 -0.34
C GLN A 21 -8.14 -11.61 1.17
N GLU A 22 -7.35 -12.25 2.03
CA GLU A 22 -7.48 -12.13 3.48
C GLU A 22 -7.17 -10.71 3.95
N ASN A 23 -6.06 -10.12 3.47
CA ASN A 23 -5.70 -8.73 3.78
C ASN A 23 -6.78 -7.75 3.31
N GLY A 24 -7.43 -8.03 2.16
CA GLY A 24 -8.54 -7.22 1.64
C GLY A 24 -9.76 -7.17 2.55
N ARG A 25 -10.02 -8.21 3.37
CA ARG A 25 -11.16 -8.24 4.32
C ARG A 25 -11.04 -7.21 5.44
N GLY A 26 -9.82 -6.74 5.74
CA GLY A 26 -9.57 -5.72 6.76
C GLY A 26 -10.02 -4.32 6.34
N PHE A 27 -10.42 -4.14 5.08
CA PHE A 27 -10.74 -2.85 4.50
C PHE A 27 -12.19 -2.81 4.03
N PRO A 28 -12.96 -1.76 4.37
CA PRO A 28 -14.27 -1.51 3.78
C PRO A 28 -14.23 -1.44 2.24
N PRO A 29 -15.37 -1.63 1.56
CA PRO A 29 -15.46 -1.35 0.12
C PRO A 29 -14.95 0.07 -0.20
N ASN A 30 -14.17 0.22 -1.27
CA ASN A 30 -13.55 1.48 -1.73
C ASN A 30 -12.61 2.16 -0.71
N TYR A 31 -12.13 1.45 0.31
CA TYR A 31 -11.32 2.08 1.37
C TYR A 31 -9.92 2.54 0.92
N LEU A 32 -9.29 1.83 -0.02
CA LEU A 32 -7.93 2.16 -0.45
C LEU A 32 -7.89 3.21 -1.56
N HIS A 33 -8.92 3.27 -2.39
CA HIS A 33 -9.01 4.18 -3.53
C HIS A 33 -10.47 4.57 -3.73
N GLU A 34 -10.75 5.87 -3.70
CA GLU A 34 -12.10 6.40 -3.99
C GLU A 34 -12.33 6.47 -5.49
N SER A 35 -11.26 6.63 -6.28
CA SER A 35 -11.31 6.68 -7.73
C SER A 35 -10.16 5.89 -8.39
N TRP A 36 -10.36 5.51 -9.65
CA TRP A 36 -9.31 4.94 -10.50
C TRP A 36 -8.11 5.87 -10.69
N ARG A 37 -8.31 7.18 -10.52
CA ARG A 37 -7.24 8.18 -10.59
C ARG A 37 -6.26 7.98 -9.44
N ASP A 38 -6.74 7.63 -8.25
CA ASP A 38 -5.90 7.42 -7.06
C ASP A 38 -4.98 6.20 -7.26
N TYR A 39 -5.46 5.18 -7.98
CA TYR A 39 -4.63 4.04 -8.36
C TYR A 39 -3.61 4.37 -9.44
N LEU A 40 -3.91 5.27 -10.38
CA LEU A 40 -3.01 5.60 -11.49
C LEU A 40 -1.91 6.58 -11.11
N TYR A 41 -2.18 7.49 -10.19
CA TYR A 41 -1.24 8.54 -9.78
C TYR A 41 -0.70 8.33 -8.36
N TRP A 42 -0.81 7.11 -7.83
CA TRP A 42 -0.38 6.78 -6.49
C TRP A 42 1.12 7.01 -6.25
N ASP A 43 1.94 6.99 -7.30
CA ASP A 43 3.39 7.24 -7.26
C ASP A 43 3.78 8.64 -7.75
N THR A 44 2.80 9.46 -8.12
CA THR A 44 3.07 10.73 -8.77
C THR A 44 3.40 11.78 -7.72
N GLU A 45 4.48 12.52 -7.94
CA GLU A 45 4.85 13.60 -7.03
C GLU A 45 3.73 14.64 -6.95
N LEU A 46 3.27 14.91 -5.72
CA LEU A 46 2.33 16.00 -5.44
C LEU A 46 2.97 17.31 -5.88
N GLN A 47 2.38 17.95 -6.91
CA GLN A 47 2.80 19.28 -7.31
C GLN A 47 2.56 20.24 -6.14
N ALA A 48 3.62 20.93 -5.70
CA ALA A 48 3.49 22.00 -4.73
C ALA A 48 2.73 23.17 -5.38
N ASN A 49 1.62 23.55 -4.75
CA ASN A 49 0.88 24.77 -5.09
C ASN A 49 1.43 25.95 -4.29
#